data_AF-A0A3S2B1M6-F1
#
_entry.id   AF-A0A3S2B1M6-F1
#
_cell.length_a   1.000
_cell.length_b   1.000
_cell.length_c   1.000
_cell.angle_alpha   90.00
_cell.angle_beta   90.00
_cell.angle_gamma   90.00
#
_symmetry.space_group_name_H-M   'P 1'
#
loop_
_entity.id
_entity.type
_entity.pdbx_description
1 polymer ?
#
loop_
_entity_poly.entity_id
_entity_poly.type
_entity_poly.pdbx_seq_one_letter_code
_entity_poly.pdbx_strand_id
1 'polypeptide(L)'
;MAANSFAGATARRPLSNVIPAALFAAALATMPVLGLVKAGTEINLRPYLVAVTPELLSGLVLNQGLAIGGALLFSSFAFVFMLIVFLRRLGGRFRRPLMLAASAVVLVGLLSDLLLSFSPDDGPIADAIAWFVSSDGVSRYGAIVIALATLLTSMLADAIGGSKTVGKVFASPKCRRVFWSMVAILLLALPLLTNQFIAQICVLVGLYALMGMGLNIELGMAGLIDLGFVAFFAIGAYTVGLLSGHNETAIASLSFWACLPIAVLASATAGLLFGLPILRVRGDYLAVATLGLGEIIRVLVVSDMMRSFLGGAQGLVEIPKPQIAGVDFNDPIYIFYLTATLAGLAAWCAWRLEHSRIGREWMA
;
A
#
# COMPACT_ATOMS: atom_id res chain seq x y z
N MET A 1 2.89 23.85 -23.07
CA MET A 1 2.31 24.69 -24.16
C MET A 1 1.41 23.88 -25.11
N ALA A 2 1.68 22.59 -25.34
CA ALA A 2 0.86 21.72 -26.20
C ALA A 2 -0.52 21.27 -25.63
N ALA A 3 -0.73 21.29 -24.31
CA ALA A 3 -2.03 20.91 -23.71
C ALA A 3 -3.13 21.97 -23.88
N ASN A 4 -2.76 23.24 -24.11
CA ASN A 4 -3.72 24.33 -24.31
C ASN A 4 -4.25 24.41 -25.75
N SER A 5 -3.56 23.81 -26.75
CA SER A 5 -4.01 23.86 -28.15
C SER A 5 -5.14 22.84 -28.44
N PHE A 6 -5.13 21.66 -27.82
CA PHE A 6 -6.22 20.69 -27.95
C PHE A 6 -7.51 21.08 -27.20
N ALA A 7 -7.37 21.83 -26.10
CA ALA A 7 -8.49 22.31 -25.30
C ALA A 7 -9.32 23.41 -25.98
N GLY A 8 -8.72 24.19 -26.88
CA GLY A 8 -9.39 25.27 -27.64
C GLY A 8 -10.21 24.77 -28.83
N ALA A 9 -9.82 23.65 -29.45
CA ALA A 9 -10.47 23.12 -30.65
C ALA A 9 -11.81 22.41 -30.37
N THR A 10 -11.99 21.83 -29.17
CA THR A 10 -13.23 21.13 -28.78
C THR A 10 -14.30 22.05 -28.21
N ALA A 11 -13.92 23.21 -27.65
CA ALA A 11 -14.86 24.19 -27.10
C ALA A 11 -15.70 24.91 -28.18
N ARG A 12 -15.29 24.87 -29.46
CA ARG A 12 -15.96 25.55 -30.58
C ARG A 12 -16.85 24.65 -31.45
N ARG A 13 -16.99 23.35 -31.13
CA ARG A 13 -17.86 22.45 -31.93
C ARG A 13 -19.36 22.72 -31.62
N PRO A 14 -20.23 22.75 -32.64
CA PRO A 14 -21.67 22.99 -32.45
C PRO A 14 -22.31 21.90 -31.58
N LEU A 15 -23.36 22.26 -30.81
CA LEU A 15 -24.08 21.34 -29.89
C LEU A 15 -24.56 20.07 -30.59
N SER A 16 -24.94 20.20 -31.86
CA SER A 16 -25.40 19.12 -32.73
C SER A 16 -24.42 17.95 -32.83
N ASN A 17 -23.12 18.20 -32.67
CA ASN A 17 -22.10 17.16 -32.85
C ASN A 17 -21.63 16.57 -31.51
N VAL A 18 -21.95 17.21 -30.39
CA VAL A 18 -21.41 16.83 -29.07
C VAL A 18 -22.42 16.01 -28.27
N ILE A 19 -23.72 16.31 -28.39
CA ILE A 19 -24.78 15.52 -27.74
C ILE A 19 -24.81 14.06 -28.26
N PRO A 20 -24.77 13.80 -29.59
CA PRO A 20 -24.73 12.43 -30.09
C PRO A 20 -23.47 11.67 -29.65
N ALA A 21 -22.34 12.36 -29.56
CA ALA A 21 -21.09 11.77 -29.09
C ALA A 21 -21.16 11.38 -27.60
N ALA A 22 -21.82 12.19 -26.77
CA ALA A 22 -22.05 11.87 -25.35
C ALA A 22 -22.99 10.67 -25.17
N LEU A 23 -24.08 10.61 -25.94
CA LEU A 23 -25.01 9.46 -25.94
C LEU A 23 -24.35 8.19 -26.46
N PHE A 24 -23.51 8.29 -27.51
CA PHE A 24 -22.73 7.17 -28.02
C PHE A 24 -21.72 6.66 -26.97
N ALA A 25 -21.03 7.57 -26.27
CA ALA A 25 -20.12 7.21 -25.18
C ALA A 25 -20.87 6.53 -24.02
N ALA A 26 -22.08 6.99 -23.68
CA ALA A 26 -22.93 6.34 -22.69
C ALA A 26 -23.34 4.92 -23.11
N ALA A 27 -23.70 4.73 -24.39
CA ALA A 27 -24.03 3.40 -24.93
C ALA A 27 -22.82 2.47 -24.85
N LEU A 28 -21.65 2.97 -25.26
CA LEU A 28 -20.39 2.22 -25.21
C LEU A 28 -20.00 1.82 -23.78
N ALA A 29 -20.29 2.66 -22.78
CA ALA A 29 -20.03 2.36 -21.36
C ALA A 29 -21.06 1.37 -20.77
N THR A 30 -22.31 1.41 -21.24
CA THR A 30 -23.40 0.56 -20.72
C THR A 30 -23.38 -0.86 -21.30
N MET A 31 -23.04 -1.00 -22.58
CA MET A 31 -23.08 -2.28 -23.30
C MET A 31 -22.26 -3.42 -22.67
N PRO A 32 -21.00 -3.20 -22.21
CA PRO A 32 -20.22 -4.25 -21.58
C PRO A 32 -20.84 -4.76 -20.27
N VAL A 33 -21.42 -3.85 -19.48
CA VAL A 33 -22.06 -4.19 -18.20
C VAL A 33 -23.29 -5.05 -18.45
N LEU A 34 -24.14 -4.67 -19.41
CA LEU A 34 -25.32 -5.46 -19.77
C LEU A 34 -24.96 -6.80 -20.41
N GLY A 35 -23.91 -6.82 -21.25
CA GLY A 35 -23.38 -8.06 -21.81
C GLY A 35 -22.90 -9.02 -20.73
N LEU A 36 -22.21 -8.51 -19.71
CA LEU A 36 -21.72 -9.30 -18.57
C LEU A 36 -22.89 -9.84 -17.73
N VAL A 37 -23.90 -9.01 -17.43
CA VAL A 37 -25.08 -9.47 -16.69
C VAL A 37 -25.82 -10.56 -17.45
N LYS A 38 -26.07 -10.34 -18.75
CA LYS A 38 -26.77 -11.33 -19.58
C LYS A 38 -25.99 -12.64 -19.68
N ALA A 39 -24.68 -12.58 -19.91
CA ALA A 39 -23.82 -13.77 -19.95
C ALA A 39 -23.78 -14.47 -18.58
N GLY A 40 -23.74 -13.72 -17.48
CA GLY A 40 -23.76 -14.25 -16.12
C GLY A 40 -25.05 -14.97 -15.76
N THR A 41 -26.20 -14.48 -16.25
CA THR A 41 -27.51 -15.10 -16.02
C THR A 41 -27.81 -16.30 -16.93
N GLU A 42 -27.34 -16.27 -18.19
CA GLU A 42 -27.67 -17.30 -19.19
C GLU A 42 -26.63 -18.43 -19.26
N ILE A 43 -25.34 -18.15 -19.05
CA ILE A 43 -24.23 -19.09 -19.28
C ILE A 43 -23.68 -19.68 -17.96
N ASN A 44 -24.19 -19.23 -16.80
CA ASN A 44 -23.75 -19.64 -15.46
C ASN A 44 -22.21 -19.56 -15.32
N LEU A 45 -21.70 -18.33 -15.21
CA LEU A 45 -20.25 -18.03 -15.22
C LEU A 45 -19.51 -18.48 -13.94
N ARG A 46 -20.23 -18.91 -12.90
CA ARG A 46 -19.68 -19.27 -11.59
C ARG A 46 -18.56 -20.34 -11.62
N PRO A 47 -18.59 -21.38 -12.48
CA PRO A 47 -17.52 -22.37 -12.59
C PRO A 47 -16.19 -21.78 -13.09
N TYR A 48 -16.25 -20.68 -13.85
CA TYR A 48 -15.07 -20.01 -14.40
C TYR A 48 -14.67 -18.77 -13.59
N LEU A 49 -15.66 -18.10 -12.99
CA LEU A 49 -15.51 -16.88 -12.22
C LEU A 49 -16.20 -17.02 -10.87
N VAL A 50 -15.49 -17.60 -9.89
CA VAL A 50 -15.99 -17.86 -8.53
C VAL A 50 -16.52 -16.60 -7.84
N ALA A 51 -15.96 -15.44 -8.17
CA ALA A 51 -16.37 -14.14 -7.64
C ALA A 51 -17.68 -13.60 -8.24
N VAL A 52 -18.19 -14.15 -9.36
CA VAL A 52 -19.45 -13.68 -9.99
C VAL A 52 -20.64 -14.35 -9.31
N THR A 53 -21.16 -13.70 -8.27
CA THR A 53 -22.37 -14.14 -7.57
C THR A 53 -23.63 -13.54 -8.22
N PRO A 54 -24.79 -14.21 -8.10
CA PRO A 54 -26.07 -13.67 -8.58
C PRO A 54 -26.42 -12.30 -7.99
N GLU A 55 -26.01 -12.06 -6.74
CA GLU A 55 -26.20 -10.79 -6.02
C GLU A 55 -25.38 -9.64 -6.62
N LEU A 56 -24.15 -9.92 -7.08
CA LEU A 56 -23.36 -8.92 -7.79
C LEU A 56 -23.96 -8.58 -9.15
N LEU A 57 -24.47 -9.59 -9.87
CA LEU A 57 -25.13 -9.37 -11.16
C LEU A 57 -26.43 -8.58 -11.02
N SER A 58 -27.23 -8.86 -9.99
CA SER A 58 -28.42 -8.06 -9.69
C SER A 58 -28.05 -6.64 -9.25
N GLY A 59 -26.98 -6.49 -8.46
CA GLY A 59 -26.44 -5.19 -8.04
C GLY A 59 -25.99 -4.30 -9.21
N LEU A 60 -25.37 -4.88 -10.25
CA LEU A 60 -24.98 -4.14 -11.46
C LEU A 60 -26.18 -3.53 -12.18
N VAL A 61 -27.35 -4.16 -12.12
CA VAL A 61 -28.61 -3.67 -12.71
C VAL A 61 -29.44 -2.91 -11.67
N LEU A 62 -28.81 -2.45 -10.58
CA LEU A 62 -29.43 -1.68 -9.49
C LEU A 62 -30.59 -2.43 -8.83
N ASN A 63 -30.48 -3.77 -8.73
CA ASN A 63 -31.52 -4.70 -8.28
C ASN A 63 -32.84 -4.58 -9.06
N GLN A 64 -32.77 -4.11 -10.31
CA GLN A 64 -33.88 -4.08 -11.25
C GLN A 64 -33.70 -5.18 -12.31
N GLY A 65 -34.75 -5.44 -13.10
CA GLY A 65 -34.64 -6.30 -14.29
C GLY A 65 -33.71 -5.70 -15.36
N LEU A 66 -33.13 -6.55 -16.22
CA LEU A 66 -32.13 -6.18 -17.24
C LEU A 66 -32.53 -4.96 -18.08
N ALA A 67 -33.80 -4.87 -18.47
CA ALA A 67 -34.32 -3.75 -19.26
C ALA A 67 -34.36 -2.43 -18.46
N ILE A 68 -34.89 -2.46 -17.24
CA ILE A 68 -35.07 -1.27 -16.40
C ILE A 68 -33.72 -0.79 -15.87
N GLY A 69 -32.90 -1.67 -15.30
CA GLY A 69 -31.59 -1.26 -14.81
C GLY A 69 -30.63 -0.90 -15.93
N GLY A 70 -30.74 -1.52 -17.11
CA GLY A 70 -29.98 -1.08 -18.29
C GLY A 70 -30.34 0.33 -18.75
N ALA A 71 -31.62 0.69 -18.74
CA ALA A 71 -32.06 2.05 -19.03
C ALA A 71 -31.58 3.06 -17.97
N LEU A 72 -31.60 2.69 -16.69
CA LEU A 72 -31.11 3.52 -15.59
C LEU A 72 -29.59 3.73 -15.66
N LEU A 73 -28.82 2.69 -15.96
CA LEU A 73 -27.38 2.78 -16.17
C LEU A 73 -27.05 3.69 -17.36
N PHE A 74 -27.71 3.47 -18.50
CA PHE A 74 -27.53 4.32 -19.67
C PHE A 74 -27.83 5.79 -19.36
N SER A 75 -28.94 6.05 -18.67
CA SER A 75 -29.34 7.41 -18.27
C SER A 75 -28.31 8.05 -17.35
N SER A 76 -27.75 7.29 -16.40
CA SER A 76 -26.71 7.75 -15.48
C SER A 76 -25.42 8.09 -16.22
N PHE A 77 -24.96 7.23 -17.12
CA PHE A 77 -23.79 7.52 -17.96
C PHE A 77 -24.02 8.70 -18.89
N ALA A 78 -25.18 8.79 -19.54
CA ALA A 78 -25.54 9.89 -20.41
C ALA A 78 -25.54 11.23 -19.67
N PHE A 79 -26.07 11.26 -18.45
CA PHE A 79 -26.02 12.43 -17.57
C PHE A 79 -24.59 12.86 -17.27
N VAL A 80 -23.71 11.93 -16.88
CA VAL A 80 -22.30 12.21 -16.59
C VAL A 80 -21.57 12.75 -17.83
N PHE A 81 -21.74 12.13 -18.99
CA PHE A 81 -21.12 12.61 -20.23
C PHE A 81 -21.63 13.99 -20.65
N MET A 82 -22.94 14.24 -20.51
CA MET A 82 -23.53 15.56 -20.77
C MET A 82 -23.02 16.62 -19.80
N LEU A 83 -22.86 16.29 -18.52
CA LEU A 83 -22.25 17.17 -17.53
C LEU A 83 -20.80 17.52 -17.91
N ILE A 84 -19.99 16.55 -18.33
CA ILE A 84 -18.61 16.79 -18.81
C ILE A 84 -18.59 17.73 -20.03
N VAL A 85 -19.52 17.53 -20.98
CA VAL A 85 -19.66 18.39 -22.16
C VAL A 85 -20.00 19.82 -21.76
N PHE A 86 -20.93 19.99 -20.83
CA PHE A 86 -21.30 21.30 -20.29
C PHE A 86 -20.10 21.98 -19.61
N LEU A 87 -19.38 21.25 -18.73
CA LEU A 87 -18.21 21.76 -18.03
C LEU A 87 -17.09 22.20 -18.99
N ARG A 88 -16.91 21.51 -20.12
CA ARG A 88 -15.89 21.87 -21.13
C ARG A 88 -16.18 23.17 -21.86
N ARG A 89 -17.44 23.63 -21.87
CA ARG A 89 -17.86 24.88 -22.51
C ARG A 89 -17.75 26.10 -21.61
N LEU A 90 -17.62 25.91 -20.30
CA LEU A 90 -17.39 27.02 -19.37
C LEU A 90 -16.05 27.71 -19.69
N GLY A 91 -15.99 29.02 -19.45
CA GLY A 91 -14.79 29.83 -19.66
C GLY A 91 -13.58 29.26 -18.92
N GLY A 92 -12.38 29.44 -19.47
CA GLY A 92 -11.14 28.84 -18.94
C GLY A 92 -10.86 29.13 -17.46
N ARG A 93 -11.35 30.28 -16.96
CA ARG A 93 -11.26 30.69 -15.55
C ARG A 93 -12.09 29.82 -14.58
N PHE A 94 -13.19 29.22 -15.05
CA PHE A 94 -14.08 28.39 -14.24
C PHE A 94 -13.97 26.91 -14.55
N ARG A 95 -13.63 26.55 -15.79
CA ARG A 95 -13.51 25.16 -16.24
C ARG A 95 -12.50 24.36 -15.42
N ARG A 96 -11.28 24.88 -15.26
CA ARG A 96 -10.21 24.15 -14.57
C ARG A 96 -10.51 23.91 -13.08
N PRO A 97 -10.90 24.93 -12.29
CA PRO A 97 -11.32 24.72 -10.89
C PRO A 97 -12.47 23.71 -10.73
N LEU A 98 -13.49 23.80 -11.59
CA LEU A 98 -14.69 22.97 -11.48
C LEU A 98 -14.42 21.51 -11.87
N MET A 99 -13.58 21.28 -12.87
CA MET A 99 -13.12 19.92 -13.21
C MET A 99 -12.26 19.31 -12.10
N LEU A 100 -11.36 20.10 -11.49
CA LEU A 100 -10.56 19.63 -10.35
C LEU A 100 -11.43 19.27 -9.15
N ALA A 101 -12.40 20.13 -8.80
CA ALA A 101 -13.34 19.86 -7.72
C ALA A 101 -14.15 18.58 -7.96
N ALA A 102 -14.72 18.39 -9.15
CA ALA A 102 -15.44 17.17 -9.50
C ALA A 102 -14.54 15.93 -9.41
N SER A 103 -13.31 16.01 -9.93
CA SER A 103 -12.36 14.89 -9.85
C SER A 103 -11.94 14.57 -8.42
N ALA A 104 -11.78 15.59 -7.56
CA ALA A 104 -11.42 15.41 -6.16
C ALA A 104 -12.52 14.69 -5.38
N VAL A 105 -13.79 15.08 -5.57
CA VAL A 105 -14.93 14.40 -4.91
C VAL A 105 -15.02 12.93 -5.34
N VAL A 106 -14.89 12.64 -6.63
CA VAL A 106 -14.92 11.25 -7.13
C VAL A 106 -13.74 10.45 -6.59
N LEU A 107 -12.53 11.02 -6.60
CA LEU A 107 -11.34 10.35 -6.09
C LEU A 107 -11.47 10.04 -4.60
N VAL A 108 -11.92 11.01 -3.79
CA VAL A 108 -12.14 10.81 -2.36
C VAL A 108 -13.26 9.78 -2.11
N GLY A 109 -14.30 9.77 -2.94
CA GLY A 109 -15.37 8.76 -2.86
C GLY A 109 -14.91 7.35 -3.16
N LEU A 110 -14.07 7.18 -4.19
CA LEU A 110 -13.46 5.89 -4.50
C LEU A 110 -12.50 5.39 -3.42
N LEU A 111 -11.92 6.32 -2.66
CA LEU A 111 -11.01 6.02 -1.55
C LEU A 111 -11.71 6.09 -0.18
N SER A 112 -13.05 6.15 -0.14
CA SER A 112 -13.81 6.27 1.11
C SER A 112 -13.52 5.14 2.09
N ASP A 113 -13.57 3.89 1.63
CA ASP A 113 -13.23 2.71 2.43
C ASP A 113 -11.79 2.75 2.95
N LEU A 114 -10.86 3.24 2.11
CA LEU A 114 -9.48 3.45 2.53
C LEU A 114 -9.43 4.51 3.63
N LEU A 115 -10.07 5.67 3.44
CA LEU A 115 -10.09 6.73 4.46
C LEU A 115 -10.69 6.27 5.79
N LEU A 116 -11.76 5.48 5.74
CA LEU A 116 -12.37 4.87 6.92
C LEU A 116 -11.45 3.84 7.57
N SER A 117 -10.70 3.08 6.78
CA SER A 117 -9.69 2.13 7.30
C SER A 117 -8.57 2.84 8.06
N PHE A 118 -8.30 4.12 7.77
CA PHE A 118 -7.33 4.94 8.49
C PHE A 118 -7.95 5.74 9.65
N SER A 119 -9.28 5.73 9.82
CA SER A 119 -9.92 6.44 10.92
C SER A 119 -9.52 5.83 12.27
N PRO A 120 -9.23 6.65 13.30
CA PRO A 120 -9.16 6.17 14.68
C PRO A 120 -10.43 5.44 15.10
N ASP A 121 -10.28 4.54 16.09
CA ASP A 121 -11.40 3.77 16.64
C ASP A 121 -12.40 4.69 17.38
N ASP A 122 -11.89 5.69 18.11
CA ASP A 122 -12.70 6.64 18.89
C ASP A 122 -12.11 8.06 18.85
N GLY A 123 -12.98 9.05 19.10
CA GLY A 123 -12.59 10.44 19.37
C GLY A 123 -13.04 11.44 18.31
N PRO A 124 -12.74 12.75 18.53
CA PRO A 124 -13.28 13.83 17.71
C PRO A 124 -12.82 13.77 16.25
N ILE A 125 -11.68 13.13 15.98
CA ILE A 125 -11.15 12.92 14.63
C ILE A 125 -11.97 11.84 13.91
N ALA A 126 -12.34 10.75 14.60
CA ALA A 126 -13.17 9.70 14.04
C ALA A 126 -14.57 10.24 13.69
N ASP A 127 -15.17 11.02 14.59
CA ASP A 127 -16.46 11.68 14.36
C ASP A 127 -16.40 12.64 13.16
N ALA A 128 -15.32 13.40 13.04
CA ALA A 128 -15.12 14.30 11.91
C ALA A 128 -14.98 13.53 10.59
N ILE A 129 -14.22 12.43 10.56
CA ILE A 129 -14.07 11.59 9.36
C ILE A 129 -15.41 10.95 8.98
N ALA A 130 -16.14 10.40 9.95
CA ALA A 130 -17.46 9.81 9.74
C ALA A 130 -18.50 10.83 9.22
N TRP A 131 -18.36 12.10 9.59
CA TRP A 131 -19.18 13.18 9.03
C TRP A 131 -18.85 13.47 7.56
N PHE A 132 -17.60 13.30 7.15
CA PHE A 132 -17.15 13.50 5.76
C PHE A 132 -17.37 12.28 4.86
N VAL A 133 -17.14 11.08 5.38
CA VAL A 133 -17.09 9.81 4.63
C VAL A 133 -17.89 8.76 5.40
N SER A 134 -18.79 8.07 4.72
CA SER A 134 -19.57 6.94 5.23
C SER A 134 -19.23 5.66 4.45
N SER A 135 -19.71 4.50 4.92
CA SER A 135 -19.54 3.21 4.22
C SER A 135 -20.10 3.20 2.80
N ASP A 136 -21.08 4.07 2.52
CA ASP A 136 -21.67 4.23 1.19
C ASP A 136 -20.94 5.26 0.29
N GLY A 137 -19.80 5.80 0.75
CA GLY A 137 -19.01 6.80 0.03
C GLY A 137 -18.90 8.16 0.73
N VAL A 138 -18.63 9.24 -0.03
CA VAL A 138 -18.56 10.59 0.57
C VAL A 138 -19.96 11.06 0.97
N SER A 139 -20.10 11.58 2.18
CA SER A 139 -21.36 12.16 2.63
C SER A 139 -21.75 13.38 1.77
N ARG A 140 -23.05 13.69 1.69
CA ARG A 140 -23.54 14.87 0.95
C ARG A 140 -22.85 16.16 1.38
N TYR A 141 -22.61 16.32 2.68
CA TYR A 141 -21.90 17.48 3.24
C TYR A 141 -20.41 17.43 2.94
N GLY A 142 -19.76 16.26 3.07
CA GLY A 142 -18.36 16.07 2.73
C GLY A 142 -18.05 16.40 1.28
N ALA A 143 -18.93 15.99 0.35
CA ALA A 143 -18.79 16.28 -1.08
C ALA A 143 -18.83 17.78 -1.37
N ILE A 144 -19.73 18.54 -0.71
CA ILE A 144 -19.81 20.00 -0.85
C ILE A 144 -18.55 20.66 -0.32
N VAL A 145 -18.06 20.25 0.85
CA VAL A 145 -16.87 20.83 1.47
C VAL A 145 -15.62 20.56 0.61
N ILE A 146 -15.43 19.32 0.14
CA ILE A 146 -14.31 18.97 -0.75
C ILE A 146 -14.37 19.77 -2.06
N ALA A 147 -15.56 19.90 -2.65
CA ALA A 147 -15.74 20.66 -3.88
C ALA A 147 -15.40 22.15 -3.69
N LEU A 148 -15.89 22.77 -2.61
CA LEU A 148 -15.62 24.18 -2.31
C LEU A 148 -14.14 24.41 -1.95
N ALA A 149 -13.54 23.55 -1.12
CA ALA A 149 -12.13 23.65 -0.75
C ALA A 149 -11.21 23.51 -1.98
N THR A 150 -11.49 22.55 -2.86
CA THR A 150 -10.72 22.34 -4.11
C THR A 150 -10.92 23.50 -5.08
N LEU A 151 -12.12 24.06 -5.17
CA LEU A 151 -12.43 25.21 -6.01
C LEU A 151 -11.73 26.47 -5.51
N LEU A 152 -11.77 26.73 -4.20
CA LEU A 152 -11.08 27.87 -3.58
C LEU A 152 -9.56 27.77 -3.73
N THR A 153 -8.97 26.62 -3.41
CA THR A 153 -7.52 26.40 -3.53
C THR A 153 -7.03 26.53 -4.97
N SER A 154 -7.77 26.01 -5.94
CA SER A 154 -7.41 26.15 -7.36
C SER A 154 -7.56 27.58 -7.87
N MET A 155 -8.60 28.31 -7.46
CA MET A 155 -8.76 29.73 -7.81
C MET A 155 -7.69 30.61 -7.17
N LEU A 156 -7.32 30.36 -5.91
CA LEU A 156 -6.22 31.05 -5.23
C LEU A 156 -4.87 30.74 -5.88
N ALA A 157 -4.60 29.47 -6.21
CA ALA A 157 -3.38 29.08 -6.88
C ALA A 157 -3.22 29.73 -8.27
N ASP A 158 -4.32 29.87 -9.01
CA ASP A 158 -4.34 30.57 -10.30
C ASP A 158 -4.21 32.10 -10.14
N ALA A 159 -4.72 32.68 -9.05
CA ALA A 159 -4.52 34.09 -8.71
C ALA A 159 -3.07 34.42 -8.29
N ILE A 160 -2.40 33.50 -7.60
CA ILE A 160 -1.04 33.66 -7.07
C ILE A 160 0.03 33.22 -8.08
N GLY A 161 -0.34 32.60 -9.21
CA GLY A 161 0.61 32.09 -10.21
C GLY A 161 1.38 30.85 -9.74
N GLY A 162 0.74 29.99 -8.94
CA GLY A 162 1.36 28.91 -8.15
C GLY A 162 2.27 27.94 -8.92
N SER A 163 2.06 27.75 -10.23
CA SER A 163 2.91 26.86 -11.04
C SER A 163 4.37 27.33 -11.16
N LYS A 164 4.65 28.64 -11.09
CA LYS A 164 6.03 29.18 -11.13
C LYS A 164 6.69 29.25 -9.75
N THR A 165 5.89 29.24 -8.68
CA THR A 165 6.36 29.40 -7.30
C THR A 165 6.65 28.06 -6.63
N VAL A 166 5.80 27.04 -6.84
CA VAL A 166 5.99 25.70 -6.25
C VAL A 166 7.30 25.04 -6.73
N GLY A 167 7.63 25.14 -8.02
CA GLY A 167 8.89 24.61 -8.56
C GLY A 167 10.15 25.29 -7.98
N LYS A 168 10.05 26.57 -7.58
CA LYS A 168 11.17 27.30 -6.95
C LYS A 168 11.34 26.95 -5.47
N VAL A 169 10.25 26.69 -4.75
CA VAL A 169 10.28 26.30 -3.33
C VAL A 169 10.96 24.93 -3.17
N PHE A 170 10.59 23.94 -3.99
CA PHE A 170 11.18 22.60 -3.94
C PHE A 170 12.60 22.50 -4.53
N ALA A 171 13.06 23.51 -5.27
CA ALA A 171 14.42 23.56 -5.79
C ALA A 171 15.47 23.85 -4.69
N SER A 172 15.08 24.44 -3.56
CA SER A 172 16.04 24.74 -2.49
C SER A 172 16.36 23.49 -1.66
N PRO A 173 17.65 23.21 -1.37
CA PRO A 173 18.05 22.04 -0.60
C PRO A 173 17.52 22.06 0.85
N LYS A 174 17.27 23.27 1.40
CA LYS A 174 16.67 23.47 2.72
C LYS A 174 15.18 23.06 2.72
N CYS A 175 14.38 23.53 1.77
CA CYS A 175 12.96 23.13 1.67
C CYS A 175 12.83 21.63 1.41
N ARG A 176 13.71 21.03 0.61
CA ARG A 176 13.71 19.58 0.39
C ARG A 176 13.96 18.81 1.69
N ARG A 177 14.92 19.23 2.52
CA ARG A 177 15.19 18.60 3.82
C ARG A 177 14.00 18.75 4.78
N VAL A 178 13.42 19.94 4.87
CA VAL A 178 12.25 20.20 5.70
C VAL A 178 11.06 19.33 5.26
N PHE A 179 10.82 19.23 3.96
CA PHE A 179 9.78 18.37 3.41
C PHE A 179 9.98 16.89 3.81
N TRP A 180 11.17 16.33 3.60
CA TRP A 180 11.46 14.95 4.00
C TRP A 180 11.37 14.73 5.52
N SER A 181 11.77 15.72 6.33
CA SER A 181 11.58 15.64 7.79
C SER A 181 10.10 15.66 8.18
N MET A 182 9.26 16.46 7.52
CA MET A 182 7.82 16.46 7.76
C MET A 182 7.19 15.12 7.37
N VAL A 183 7.61 14.53 6.25
CA VAL A 183 7.16 13.20 5.82
C VAL A 183 7.57 12.12 6.84
N ALA A 184 8.81 12.16 7.35
CA ALA A 184 9.27 11.22 8.35
C ALA A 184 8.51 11.35 9.68
N ILE A 185 8.27 12.58 10.15
CA ILE A 185 7.47 12.85 11.35
C ILE A 185 6.04 12.34 11.16
N LEU A 186 5.42 12.62 10.01
CA LEU A 186 4.08 12.14 9.70
C LEU A 186 4.00 10.61 9.71
N LEU A 187 4.99 9.92 9.13
CA LEU A 187 5.05 8.45 9.15
C LEU A 187 5.20 7.88 10.56
N LEU A 188 6.01 8.51 11.41
CA LEU A 188 6.17 8.09 12.81
C LEU A 188 4.94 8.40 13.67
N ALA A 189 4.20 9.45 13.34
CA ALA A 189 2.95 9.80 14.01
C ALA A 189 1.76 8.97 13.51
N LEU A 190 1.86 8.35 12.33
CA LEU A 190 0.74 7.72 11.64
C LEU A 190 0.01 6.69 12.54
N PRO A 191 0.68 5.74 13.22
CA PRO A 191 -0.01 4.76 14.07
C PRO A 191 -0.70 5.36 15.30
N LEU A 192 -0.29 6.54 15.76
CA LEU A 192 -0.97 7.26 16.84
C LEU A 192 -2.20 8.04 16.37
N LEU A 193 -2.23 8.40 15.09
CA LEU A 193 -3.30 9.19 14.47
C LEU A 193 -4.40 8.33 13.85
N THR A 194 -4.24 7.01 13.84
CA THR A 194 -5.14 6.04 13.20
C THR A 194 -5.64 5.02 14.23
N ASN A 195 -5.79 3.75 13.83
CA ASN A 195 -6.25 2.64 14.67
C ASN A 195 -5.18 1.53 14.81
N GLN A 196 -5.49 0.51 15.61
CA GLN A 196 -4.60 -0.64 15.85
C GLN A 196 -4.32 -1.47 14.58
N PHE A 197 -5.29 -1.55 13.66
CA PHE A 197 -5.14 -2.28 12.40
C PHE A 197 -4.07 -1.64 11.51
N ILE A 198 -4.11 -0.33 11.34
CA ILE A 198 -3.08 0.40 10.59
C ILE A 198 -1.73 0.33 11.30
N ALA A 199 -1.69 0.41 12.63
CA ALA A 199 -0.46 0.20 13.38
C ALA A 199 0.16 -1.19 13.08
N GLN A 200 -0.64 -2.25 13.02
CA GLN A 200 -0.19 -3.59 12.64
C GLN A 200 0.31 -3.64 11.19
N ILE A 201 -0.35 -2.95 10.25
CA ILE A 201 0.14 -2.81 8.87
C ILE A 201 1.50 -2.10 8.86
N CYS A 202 1.66 -1.04 9.64
CA CYS A 202 2.92 -0.30 9.74
C CYS A 202 4.04 -1.17 10.32
N VAL A 203 3.76 -2.04 11.29
CA VAL A 203 4.71 -3.07 11.75
C VAL A 203 5.14 -3.97 10.60
N LEU A 204 4.19 -4.48 9.82
CA LEU A 204 4.46 -5.36 8.69
C LEU A 204 5.29 -4.66 7.60
N VAL A 205 4.98 -3.40 7.30
CA VAL A 205 5.77 -2.54 6.39
C VAL A 205 7.18 -2.35 6.93
N GLY A 206 7.35 -2.09 8.23
CA GLY A 206 8.67 -1.96 8.86
C GLY A 206 9.49 -3.26 8.77
N LEU A 207 8.84 -4.41 8.95
CA LEU A 207 9.45 -5.73 8.80
C LEU A 207 9.89 -5.99 7.35
N TYR A 208 9.03 -5.71 6.37
CA TYR A 208 9.42 -5.82 4.95
C TYR A 208 10.47 -4.80 4.54
N ALA A 209 10.50 -3.61 5.13
CA ALA A 209 11.56 -2.63 4.90
C ALA A 209 12.90 -3.12 5.45
N LEU A 210 12.93 -3.75 6.64
CA LEU A 210 14.11 -4.43 7.19
C LEU A 210 14.60 -5.53 6.25
N MET A 211 13.70 -6.38 5.77
CA MET A 211 14.01 -7.43 4.78
C MET A 211 14.57 -6.83 3.48
N GLY A 212 13.94 -5.76 2.97
CA GLY A 212 14.38 -5.06 1.77
C GLY A 212 15.74 -4.38 1.92
N MET A 213 16.08 -3.87 3.12
CA MET A 213 17.42 -3.35 3.40
C MET A 213 18.47 -4.46 3.36
N GLY A 214 18.19 -5.64 3.92
CA GLY A 214 19.04 -6.82 3.79
C GLY A 214 19.27 -7.19 2.32
N LEU A 215 18.19 -7.29 1.55
CA LEU A 215 18.26 -7.58 0.11
C LEU A 215 19.02 -6.50 -0.66
N ASN A 216 18.90 -5.21 -0.29
CA ASN A 216 19.65 -4.12 -0.92
C ASN A 216 21.15 -4.22 -0.62
N ILE A 217 21.55 -4.77 0.52
CA ILE A 217 22.96 -5.03 0.82
C ILE A 217 23.51 -6.13 -0.11
N GLU A 218 22.76 -7.22 -0.30
CA GLU A 218 23.18 -8.36 -1.12
C GLU A 218 23.14 -8.03 -2.62
N LEU A 219 21.97 -7.63 -3.14
CA LEU A 219 21.77 -7.38 -4.56
C LEU A 219 22.24 -5.98 -4.98
N GLY A 220 21.97 -4.98 -4.15
CA GLY A 220 22.24 -3.58 -4.48
C GLY A 220 23.70 -3.19 -4.30
N MET A 221 24.37 -3.66 -3.24
CA MET A 221 25.78 -3.34 -2.99
C MET A 221 26.74 -4.43 -3.44
N ALA A 222 26.49 -5.70 -3.13
CA ALA A 222 27.39 -6.79 -3.50
C ALA A 222 27.14 -7.36 -4.90
N GLY A 223 26.03 -7.03 -5.56
CA GLY A 223 25.70 -7.50 -6.90
C GLY A 223 25.41 -9.01 -6.97
N LEU A 224 25.08 -9.63 -5.83
CA LEU A 224 24.78 -11.05 -5.73
C LEU A 224 23.27 -11.25 -5.83
N ILE A 225 22.84 -12.12 -6.74
CA ILE A 225 21.42 -12.48 -6.85
C ILE A 225 21.13 -13.52 -5.77
N ASP A 226 20.52 -13.06 -4.67
CA ASP A 226 20.04 -13.91 -3.58
C ASP A 226 18.50 -13.98 -3.61
N LEU A 227 17.97 -15.16 -3.94
CA LEU A 227 16.53 -15.45 -3.88
C LEU A 227 16.14 -16.20 -2.60
N GLY A 228 17.13 -16.61 -1.81
CA GLY A 228 17.01 -17.38 -0.59
C GLY A 228 17.08 -16.57 0.69
N PHE A 229 17.30 -15.26 0.65
CA PHE A 229 17.54 -14.42 1.84
C PHE A 229 16.47 -14.58 2.96
N VAL A 230 15.24 -14.95 2.61
CA VAL A 230 14.14 -15.26 3.54
C VAL A 230 14.49 -16.41 4.51
N ALA A 231 15.38 -17.32 4.13
CA ALA A 231 15.89 -18.38 5.01
C ALA A 231 16.58 -17.80 6.26
N PHE A 232 17.40 -16.75 6.11
CA PHE A 232 18.07 -16.10 7.24
C PHE A 232 17.11 -15.36 8.15
N PHE A 233 16.05 -14.78 7.56
CA PHE A 233 14.94 -14.19 8.30
C PHE A 233 14.20 -15.25 9.13
N ALA A 234 13.90 -16.41 8.54
CA ALA A 234 13.27 -17.53 9.24
C ALA A 234 14.15 -18.05 10.39
N ILE A 235 15.45 -18.26 10.16
CA ILE A 235 16.39 -18.70 11.20
C ILE A 235 16.37 -17.75 12.40
N GLY A 236 16.43 -16.43 12.16
CA GLY A 236 16.37 -15.43 13.23
C GLY A 236 15.05 -15.47 14.00
N ALA A 237 13.91 -15.51 13.28
CA ALA A 237 12.58 -15.54 13.88
C ALA A 237 12.36 -16.80 14.73
N TYR A 238 12.74 -17.97 14.21
CA TYR A 238 12.65 -19.24 14.94
C TYR A 238 13.62 -19.29 16.12
N THR A 239 14.81 -18.69 16.01
CA THR A 239 15.74 -18.59 17.15
C THR A 239 15.11 -17.79 18.29
N VAL A 240 14.47 -16.65 18.00
CA VAL A 240 13.74 -15.88 19.04
C VAL A 240 12.56 -16.69 19.58
N GLY A 241 11.76 -17.33 18.73
CA GLY A 241 10.60 -18.12 19.16
C GLY A 241 10.97 -19.30 20.06
N LEU A 242 12.06 -20.01 19.77
CA LEU A 242 12.54 -21.15 20.56
C LEU A 242 13.20 -20.73 21.88
N LEU A 243 13.87 -19.57 21.93
CA LEU A 243 14.58 -19.10 23.11
C LEU A 243 13.73 -18.25 24.06
N SER A 244 12.61 -17.71 23.58
CA SER A 244 11.69 -16.91 24.39
C SER A 244 10.34 -17.58 24.63
N GLY A 245 9.97 -18.59 23.84
CA GLY A 245 8.67 -19.25 23.93
C GLY A 245 8.42 -19.84 25.32
N HIS A 246 7.14 -19.97 25.67
CA HIS A 246 6.70 -20.71 26.87
C HIS A 246 6.05 -22.06 26.51
N ASN A 247 6.12 -22.45 25.25
CA ASN A 247 5.54 -23.69 24.74
C ASN A 247 6.41 -24.91 25.09
N GLU A 248 5.85 -26.09 24.85
CA GLU A 248 6.55 -27.38 24.96
C GLU A 248 7.83 -27.47 24.10
N THR A 249 7.91 -26.69 23.02
CA THR A 249 9.07 -26.66 22.12
C THR A 249 10.13 -25.63 22.50
N ALA A 250 9.90 -24.84 23.56
CA ALA A 250 10.84 -23.82 23.98
C ALA A 250 12.09 -24.44 24.62
N ILE A 251 13.26 -23.96 24.20
CA ILE A 251 14.56 -24.42 24.69
C ILE A 251 14.94 -23.64 25.96
N ALA A 252 14.54 -22.37 26.03
CA ALA A 252 14.79 -21.49 27.16
C ALA A 252 13.67 -20.46 27.30
N SER A 253 13.61 -19.77 28.45
CA SER A 253 12.70 -18.67 28.75
C SER A 253 13.46 -17.34 28.88
N LEU A 254 14.28 -17.03 27.87
CA LEU A 254 15.07 -15.81 27.84
C LEU A 254 14.20 -14.60 27.45
N SER A 255 14.55 -13.44 28.00
CA SER A 255 13.92 -12.19 27.60
C SER A 255 14.17 -11.88 26.13
N PHE A 256 13.22 -11.22 25.46
CA PHE A 256 13.34 -10.78 24.06
C PHE A 256 14.69 -10.10 23.76
N TRP A 257 15.15 -9.23 24.67
CA TRP A 257 16.40 -8.48 24.51
C TRP A 257 17.65 -9.35 24.54
N ALA A 258 17.63 -10.46 25.29
CA ALA A 258 18.71 -11.45 25.27
C ALA A 258 18.63 -12.33 24.02
N CYS A 259 17.43 -12.66 23.55
CA CYS A 259 17.23 -13.42 22.32
C CYS A 259 17.70 -12.65 21.07
N LEU A 260 17.55 -11.33 21.03
CA LEU A 260 17.91 -10.51 19.87
C LEU A 260 19.37 -10.69 19.40
N PRO A 261 20.41 -10.49 20.24
CA PRO A 261 21.80 -10.73 19.81
C PRO A 261 22.07 -12.20 19.50
N ILE A 262 21.43 -13.15 20.20
CA ILE A 262 21.59 -14.57 19.91
C ILE A 262 21.00 -14.91 18.54
N ALA A 263 19.86 -14.34 18.16
CA ALA A 263 19.24 -14.51 16.85
C ALA A 263 20.12 -13.92 15.74
N VAL A 264 20.73 -12.75 15.97
CA VAL A 264 21.69 -12.17 15.02
C VAL A 264 22.91 -13.09 14.83
N LEU A 265 23.46 -13.62 15.92
CA LEU A 265 24.58 -14.57 15.86
C LEU A 265 24.18 -15.89 15.19
N ALA A 266 22.99 -16.41 15.46
CA ALA A 266 22.46 -17.63 14.82
C ALA A 266 22.28 -17.43 13.31
N SER A 267 21.69 -16.32 12.88
CA SER A 267 21.57 -15.99 11.45
C SER A 267 22.93 -15.76 10.80
N ALA A 268 23.87 -15.08 11.48
CA ALA A 268 25.22 -14.85 10.95
C ALA A 268 26.03 -16.15 10.82
N THR A 269 25.94 -17.05 11.81
CA THR A 269 26.59 -18.37 11.77
C THR A 269 25.99 -19.26 10.69
N ALA A 270 24.66 -19.27 10.55
CA ALA A 270 24.00 -19.95 9.43
C ALA A 270 24.44 -19.37 8.08
N GLY A 271 24.50 -18.04 7.95
CA GLY A 271 25.02 -17.35 6.77
C GLY A 271 26.46 -17.73 6.45
N LEU A 272 27.33 -17.87 7.44
CA LEU A 272 28.69 -18.34 7.25
C LEU A 272 28.72 -19.80 6.77
N LEU A 273 27.96 -20.68 7.44
CA LEU A 273 27.91 -22.11 7.12
C LEU A 273 27.38 -22.37 5.70
N PHE A 274 26.31 -21.68 5.31
CA PHE A 274 25.73 -21.80 3.97
C PHE A 274 26.46 -20.96 2.92
N GLY A 275 27.08 -19.85 3.30
CA GLY A 275 27.89 -19.03 2.42
C GLY A 275 29.12 -19.78 1.93
N LEU A 276 29.81 -20.51 2.81
CA LEU A 276 31.04 -21.27 2.47
C LEU A 276 30.93 -22.17 1.22
N PRO A 277 29.91 -23.05 1.07
CA PRO A 277 29.76 -23.85 -0.14
C PRO A 277 29.39 -23.01 -1.37
N ILE A 278 28.71 -21.89 -1.17
CA ILE A 278 28.18 -21.02 -2.22
C ILE A 278 29.24 -20.05 -2.78
N LEU A 279 30.31 -19.74 -2.03
CA LEU A 279 31.41 -18.84 -2.45
C LEU A 279 32.06 -19.20 -3.81
N ARG A 280 31.94 -20.45 -4.25
CA ARG A 280 32.50 -20.93 -5.53
C ARG A 280 31.54 -20.77 -6.71
N VAL A 281 30.29 -20.40 -6.47
CA VAL A 281 29.22 -20.28 -7.46
C VAL A 281 29.05 -18.81 -7.84
N ARG A 282 28.83 -18.51 -9.12
CA ARG A 282 28.72 -17.14 -9.63
C ARG A 282 27.52 -16.99 -10.57
N GLY A 283 27.01 -15.76 -10.67
CA GLY A 283 25.95 -15.39 -11.60
C GLY A 283 24.65 -16.15 -11.33
N ASP A 284 23.99 -16.64 -12.38
CA ASP A 284 22.68 -17.28 -12.29
C ASP A 284 22.67 -18.55 -11.43
N TYR A 285 23.79 -19.27 -11.37
CA TYR A 285 23.92 -20.45 -10.53
C TYR A 285 23.84 -20.10 -9.03
N LEU A 286 24.27 -18.89 -8.65
CA LEU A 286 24.17 -18.41 -7.27
C LEU A 286 22.70 -18.19 -6.89
N ALA A 287 21.92 -17.63 -7.81
CA ALA A 287 20.48 -17.43 -7.63
C ALA A 287 19.72 -18.76 -7.43
N VAL A 288 20.06 -19.77 -8.23
CA VAL A 288 19.45 -21.11 -8.10
C VAL A 288 19.86 -21.76 -6.78
N ALA A 289 21.12 -21.65 -6.37
CA ALA A 289 21.61 -22.21 -5.12
C ALA A 289 20.93 -21.59 -3.89
N THR A 290 20.79 -20.27 -3.87
CA THR A 290 20.12 -19.54 -2.77
C THR A 290 18.62 -19.84 -2.73
N LEU A 291 17.94 -19.91 -3.88
CA LEU A 291 16.54 -20.35 -3.95
C LEU A 291 16.38 -21.75 -3.34
N GLY A 292 17.26 -22.69 -3.72
CA GLY A 292 17.28 -24.04 -3.16
C GLY A 292 17.43 -24.04 -1.64
N LEU A 293 18.33 -23.21 -1.09
CA LEU A 293 18.48 -23.04 0.36
C LEU A 293 17.19 -22.53 1.01
N GLY A 294 16.59 -21.47 0.47
CA GLY A 294 15.33 -20.91 0.96
C GLY A 294 14.21 -21.96 0.99
N GLU A 295 14.11 -22.76 -0.06
CA GLU A 295 13.13 -23.83 -0.18
C GLU A 295 13.40 -24.98 0.80
N ILE A 296 14.66 -25.36 1.01
CA ILE A 296 15.04 -26.36 2.01
C ILE A 296 14.59 -25.92 3.41
N ILE A 297 14.87 -24.66 3.79
CA ILE A 297 14.43 -24.13 5.10
C ILE A 297 12.90 -24.13 5.19
N ARG A 298 12.19 -23.68 4.15
CA ARG A 298 10.72 -23.68 4.11
C ARG A 298 10.14 -25.08 4.32
N VAL A 299 10.66 -26.07 3.60
CA VAL A 299 10.22 -27.46 3.70
C VAL A 299 10.53 -28.04 5.08
N LEU A 300 11.71 -27.78 5.63
CA LEU A 300 12.09 -28.24 6.98
C LEU A 300 11.17 -27.67 8.05
N VAL A 301 10.88 -26.37 8.00
CA VAL A 301 10.02 -25.68 8.97
C VAL A 301 8.58 -26.24 8.94
N VAL A 302 8.05 -26.49 7.75
CA VAL A 302 6.66 -26.94 7.56
C VAL A 302 6.51 -28.47 7.76
N SER A 303 7.62 -29.22 7.72
CA SER A 303 7.61 -30.69 7.80
C SER A 303 7.05 -31.22 9.11
N ASP A 304 6.23 -32.27 9.02
CA ASP A 304 5.73 -33.02 10.17
C ASP A 304 6.85 -33.64 11.02
N MET A 305 7.99 -33.97 10.40
CA MET A 305 9.16 -34.54 11.09
C MET A 305 9.78 -33.54 12.08
N MET A 306 9.71 -32.26 11.76
CA MET A 306 10.20 -31.17 12.62
C MET A 306 9.10 -30.53 13.46
N ARG A 307 7.87 -31.06 13.44
CA ARG A 307 6.74 -30.48 14.16
C ARG A 307 6.98 -30.37 15.67
N SER A 308 7.63 -31.37 16.26
CA SER A 308 7.96 -31.37 17.70
C SER A 308 8.99 -30.31 18.10
N PHE A 309 9.70 -29.73 17.14
CA PHE A 309 10.72 -28.71 17.41
C PHE A 309 10.29 -27.33 16.90
N LEU A 310 9.70 -27.25 15.71
CA LEU A 310 9.41 -26.00 14.99
C LEU A 310 7.91 -25.69 14.87
N GLY A 311 7.02 -26.55 15.40
CA GLY A 311 5.57 -26.39 15.29
C GLY A 311 4.98 -26.80 13.93
N GLY A 312 5.82 -27.15 12.95
CA GLY A 312 5.39 -27.62 11.63
C GLY A 312 4.64 -26.52 10.86
N ALA A 313 3.62 -26.90 10.09
CA ALA A 313 2.80 -25.97 9.30
C ALA A 313 2.12 -24.86 10.11
N GLN A 314 1.90 -25.05 11.42
CA GLN A 314 1.29 -24.05 12.30
C GLN A 314 2.30 -22.99 12.80
N GLY A 315 3.59 -23.32 12.79
CA GLY A 315 4.65 -22.51 13.38
C GLY A 315 4.61 -22.49 14.92
N LEU A 316 5.41 -21.61 15.52
CA LEU A 316 5.47 -21.43 16.98
C LEU A 316 4.37 -20.47 17.45
N VAL A 317 3.62 -20.87 18.48
CA VAL A 317 2.52 -20.09 19.08
C VAL A 317 3.00 -19.43 20.39
N GLU A 318 2.21 -18.58 21.04
CA GLU A 318 2.47 -18.03 22.39
C GLU A 318 3.89 -17.47 22.63
N ILE A 319 4.45 -16.81 21.63
CA ILE A 319 5.73 -16.10 21.78
C ILE A 319 5.48 -14.85 22.64
N PRO A 320 6.17 -14.71 23.80
CA PRO A 320 5.96 -13.55 24.65
C PRO A 320 6.40 -12.28 23.91
N LYS A 321 5.61 -11.22 24.08
CA LYS A 321 5.91 -9.92 23.49
C LYS A 321 7.06 -9.25 24.26
N PRO A 322 7.83 -8.37 23.60
CA PRO A 322 8.93 -7.67 24.25
C PRO A 322 8.44 -6.88 25.47
N GLN A 323 9.23 -6.89 26.54
CA GLN A 323 8.98 -6.10 27.75
C GLN A 323 10.16 -5.16 27.99
N ILE A 324 9.89 -3.91 28.37
CA ILE A 324 10.93 -2.98 28.85
C ILE A 324 10.52 -2.53 30.24
N ALA A 325 11.39 -2.76 31.23
CA ALA A 325 11.18 -2.32 32.62
C ALA A 325 9.81 -2.72 33.21
N GLY A 326 9.26 -3.88 32.83
CA GLY A 326 7.98 -4.40 33.31
C GLY A 326 6.74 -3.92 32.55
N VAL A 327 6.90 -3.14 31.49
CA VAL A 327 5.81 -2.76 30.58
C VAL A 327 5.78 -3.70 29.38
N ASP A 328 4.63 -4.35 29.18
CA ASP A 328 4.38 -5.26 28.06
C ASP A 328 4.09 -4.49 26.77
N PHE A 329 4.79 -4.83 25.70
CA PHE A 329 4.55 -4.26 24.37
C PHE A 329 3.43 -5.05 23.69
N ASN A 330 2.25 -5.09 24.32
CA ASN A 330 1.10 -5.83 23.83
C ASN A 330 0.42 -5.11 22.65
N ASP A 331 0.45 -3.78 22.63
CA ASP A 331 -0.22 -3.00 21.60
C ASP A 331 0.61 -2.90 20.31
N PRO A 332 -0.01 -3.04 19.13
CA PRO A 332 0.66 -2.90 17.83
C PRO A 332 1.39 -1.56 17.67
N ILE A 333 0.92 -0.50 18.33
CA ILE A 333 1.55 0.83 18.33
C ILE A 333 2.94 0.76 18.98
N TYR A 334 3.08 0.09 20.12
CA TYR A 334 4.39 -0.06 20.78
C TYR A 334 5.33 -0.95 19.97
N ILE A 335 4.80 -2.01 19.36
CA ILE A 335 5.56 -2.89 18.46
C ILE A 335 6.02 -2.11 17.22
N PHE A 336 5.20 -1.20 16.70
CA PHE A 336 5.60 -0.32 15.60
C PHE A 336 6.80 0.54 15.99
N TYR A 337 6.76 1.21 17.14
CA TYR A 337 7.87 2.06 17.57
C TYR A 337 9.16 1.26 17.81
N LEU A 338 9.04 0.07 18.38
CA LEU A 338 10.17 -0.85 18.51
C LEU A 338 10.73 -1.24 17.13
N THR A 339 9.85 -1.63 16.21
CA THR A 339 10.23 -2.03 14.84
C THR A 339 10.87 -0.88 14.08
N ALA A 340 10.29 0.32 14.14
CA ALA A 340 10.83 1.54 13.53
C ALA A 340 12.19 1.93 14.11
N THR A 341 12.39 1.76 15.43
CA THR A 341 13.67 2.01 16.08
C THR A 341 14.73 1.01 15.62
N LEU A 342 14.42 -0.28 15.60
CA LEU A 342 15.32 -1.32 15.11
C LEU A 342 15.61 -1.17 13.61
N ALA A 343 14.62 -0.79 12.81
CA ALA A 343 14.78 -0.46 11.40
C ALA A 343 15.68 0.76 11.20
N GLY A 344 15.52 1.81 12.00
CA GLY A 344 16.41 2.97 11.98
C GLY A 344 17.85 2.61 12.35
N LEU A 345 18.04 1.73 13.33
CA LEU A 345 19.34 1.22 13.74
C LEU A 345 19.98 0.37 12.63
N ALA A 346 19.21 -0.53 12.01
CA ALA A 346 19.65 -1.32 10.87
C ALA A 346 19.99 -0.45 9.65
N ALA A 347 19.17 0.57 9.36
CA ALA A 347 19.43 1.55 8.29
C ALA A 347 20.71 2.35 8.56
N TRP A 348 20.94 2.76 9.80
CA TRP A 348 22.18 3.42 10.21
C TRP A 348 23.40 2.51 10.03
N CYS A 349 23.30 1.24 10.43
CA CYS A 349 24.33 0.23 10.19
C CYS A 349 24.60 0.03 8.69
N ALA A 350 23.54 -0.10 7.88
CA ALA A 350 23.64 -0.27 6.43
C ALA A 350 24.30 0.95 5.77
N TRP A 351 23.86 2.16 6.12
CA TRP A 351 24.48 3.40 5.66
C TRP A 351 25.95 3.48 6.06
N ARG A 352 26.29 3.08 7.28
CA ARG A 352 27.68 3.06 7.74
C ARG A 352 28.52 2.03 6.99
N LEU A 353 27.94 0.87 6.67
CA LEU A 353 28.59 -0.19 5.92
C LEU A 353 28.86 0.23 4.47
N GLU A 354 27.90 0.85 3.79
CA GLU A 354 28.06 1.42 2.45
C GLU A 354 29.24 2.43 2.38
N HIS A 355 29.36 3.29 3.40
CA HIS A 355 30.43 4.28 3.50
C HIS A 355 31.73 3.74 4.09
N SER A 356 31.78 2.45 4.45
CA SER A 356 32.99 1.80 4.96
C SER A 356 33.94 1.41 3.82
N ARG A 357 35.16 0.97 4.15
CA ARG A 357 36.12 0.50 3.15
C ARG A 357 35.61 -0.76 2.44
N ILE A 358 35.06 -1.70 3.22
CA ILE A 358 34.51 -2.98 2.75
C ILE A 358 33.31 -2.75 1.82
N GLY A 359 32.37 -1.86 2.20
CA GLY A 359 31.21 -1.57 1.35
C GLY A 359 31.60 -0.96 0.00
N ARG A 360 32.61 -0.08 -0.03
CA ARG A 360 33.13 0.45 -1.30
C ARG A 360 33.83 -0.59 -2.16
N GLU A 361 34.45 -1.61 -1.56
CA GLU A 361 35.06 -2.73 -2.29
C GLU A 361 34.00 -3.65 -2.90
N TRP A 362 32.80 -3.77 -2.30
CA TRP A 362 31.69 -4.54 -2.87
C TRP A 362 31.03 -3.85 -4.07
N MET A 363 30.98 -2.51 -4.06
CA MET A 363 30.36 -1.71 -5.12
C MET A 363 31.26 -1.46 -6.34
N ALA A 364 32.56 -1.78 -6.27
CA ALA A 364 33.57 -1.47 -7.29
C ALA A 364 33.72 -2.59 -8.33
#